data_AF-A0A8W8JNY6-F1
#
_entry.id   AF-A0A8W8JNY6-F1
#
_cell.length_a   1.000
_cell.length_b   1.000
_cell.length_c   1.000
_cell.angle_alpha   90.00
_cell.angle_beta   90.00
_cell.angle_gamma   90.00
#
_symmetry.space_group_name_H-M   'P 1'
#
loop_
_entity.id
_entity.type
_entity.pdbx_description
1 polymer ?
#
loop_
_entity_poly.entity_id
_entity_poly.type
_entity_poly.pdbx_seq_one_letter_code
_entity_poly.pdbx_strand_id
1 'polypeptide(L)'
;FAPLSYDDRADLLFITDRTILCLSKNRFSPGYDVKWEVERERIMGIPEVTDTKLVFTLKDKKGSMFSGNIIEISSSSPEILKWVQERLERV
;
A
#
# COMPACT_ATOMS: atom_id res chain seq x y z
N PHE A 1 -22.38 12.08 -17.06
CA PHE A 1 -21.30 11.29 -16.44
C PHE A 1 -21.94 10.20 -15.59
N ALA A 2 -21.78 8.93 -15.96
CA ALA A 2 -22.18 7.83 -15.08
C ALA A 2 -21.11 7.66 -13.99
N PRO A 3 -21.48 7.41 -12.72
CA PRO A 3 -20.49 7.14 -11.69
C PRO A 3 -19.70 5.89 -12.05
N LEU A 4 -18.36 5.95 -11.89
CA LEU A 4 -17.49 4.78 -12.04
C LEU A 4 -18.02 3.62 -11.18
N SER A 5 -17.88 2.40 -11.70
CA SER A 5 -18.16 1.20 -10.90
C SER A 5 -17.25 1.22 -9.66
N TYR A 6 -17.69 0.57 -8.58
CA TYR A 6 -16.94 0.62 -7.32
C TYR A 6 -15.54 0.01 -7.46
N ASP A 7 -15.39 -0.99 -8.32
CA ASP A 7 -14.12 -1.65 -8.60
C ASP A 7 -13.20 -0.80 -9.50
N ASP A 8 -13.76 0.16 -10.23
CA ASP A 8 -13.00 1.14 -11.04
C ASP A 8 -12.54 2.36 -10.23
N ARG A 9 -12.88 2.45 -8.93
CA ARG A 9 -12.45 3.54 -8.07
C ARG A 9 -11.03 3.27 -7.57
N ALA A 10 -10.11 4.18 -7.87
CA ALA A 10 -8.73 4.07 -7.42
C ALA A 10 -8.61 4.13 -5.89
N ASP A 11 -7.83 3.20 -5.33
CA ASP A 11 -7.28 3.30 -3.98
C ASP A 11 -6.26 4.47 -3.95
N LEU A 12 -6.12 5.12 -2.81
CA LEU A 12 -5.11 6.15 -2.58
C LEU A 12 -3.99 5.61 -1.70
N LEU A 13 -2.75 5.83 -2.11
CA LEU A 13 -1.57 5.50 -1.34
C LEU A 13 -0.86 6.79 -0.92
N PHE A 14 -0.78 7.03 0.39
CA PHE A 14 -0.02 8.13 0.96
C PHE A 14 1.29 7.60 1.52
N ILE A 15 2.39 8.20 1.08
CA ILE A 15 3.74 7.87 1.54
C ILE A 15 4.29 9.12 2.23
N THR A 16 4.50 9.03 3.53
CA THR A 16 5.15 10.08 4.31
C THR A 16 6.53 9.62 4.77
N ASP A 17 7.26 10.51 5.45
CA ASP A 17 8.54 10.19 6.08
C ASP A 17 8.40 9.14 7.20
N ARG A 18 7.22 9.02 7.81
CA ARG A 18 6.98 8.12 8.97
C ARG A 18 6.02 6.97 8.70
N THR A 19 5.07 7.16 7.80
CA THR A 19 3.92 6.24 7.68
C THR A 19 3.52 6.07 6.22
N ILE A 20 3.08 4.87 5.88
CA ILE A 20 2.40 4.56 4.64
C ILE A 20 0.94 4.22 4.95
N LEU A 21 0.02 4.88 4.25
CA LEU A 21 -1.42 4.70 4.39
C LEU A 21 -2.00 4.27 3.05
N CYS A 22 -2.78 3.18 3.06
CA CYS A 22 -3.62 2.81 1.94
C CYS A 22 -5.07 3.09 2.29
N LEU A 23 -5.72 3.93 1.48
CA LEU A 23 -7.11 4.30 1.64
C LEU A 23 -7.94 3.78 0.49
N SER A 24 -9.07 3.15 0.79
CA SER A 24 -10.04 2.73 -0.23
C SER A 24 -11.22 3.68 -0.23
N LYS A 25 -11.85 3.87 -1.40
CA LYS A 25 -13.00 4.76 -1.51
C LYS A 25 -14.19 4.17 -0.75
N ASN A 26 -14.77 4.96 0.16
CA ASN A 26 -15.91 4.52 0.96
C ASN A 26 -17.13 4.27 0.05
N ARG A 27 -17.90 3.21 0.35
CA ARG A 27 -19.10 2.85 -0.40
C ARG A 27 -20.30 3.75 -0.12
N PHE A 28 -20.39 4.23 1.12
CA PHE A 28 -21.55 4.91 1.70
C PHE A 28 -21.33 6.42 1.93
N SER A 29 -20.10 6.91 1.74
CA SER A 29 -19.77 8.32 1.90
C SER A 29 -18.82 8.80 0.78
N PRO A 30 -18.72 10.11 0.54
CA PRO A 30 -17.74 10.67 -0.38
C PRO A 30 -16.29 10.60 0.15
N GLY A 31 -16.07 10.06 1.36
CA GLY A 31 -14.75 9.92 1.99
C GLY A 31 -13.97 8.69 1.53
N TYR A 32 -12.79 8.53 2.10
CA TYR A 32 -11.97 7.33 2.00
C TYR A 32 -11.83 6.67 3.36
N ASP A 33 -11.87 5.35 3.38
CA ASP A 33 -11.64 4.55 4.58
C ASP A 33 -10.19 4.07 4.61
N VAL A 34 -9.58 4.05 5.80
CA VAL A 34 -8.22 3.48 5.96
C VAL A 34 -8.30 1.97 5.82
N LYS A 35 -7.72 1.43 4.75
CA LYS A 35 -7.62 -0.02 4.51
C LYS A 35 -6.55 -0.63 5.39
N TRP A 36 -5.39 0.03 5.46
CA TRP A 36 -4.31 -0.31 6.38
C TRP A 36 -3.35 0.87 6.55
N GLU A 37 -2.59 0.80 7.64
CA GLU A 37 -1.55 1.75 8.02
C GLU A 37 -0.30 1.00 8.48
N VAL A 38 0.86 1.47 8.03
CA VAL A 38 2.16 0.91 8.41
C VAL A 38 3.14 2.02 8.72
N GLU A 39 3.75 1.95 9.89
CA GLU A 39 4.94 2.74 10.22
C GLU A 39 6.13 2.28 9.38
N ARG A 40 6.86 3.23 8.82
CA ARG A 40 8.00 3.00 7.93
C ARG A 40 9.06 2.12 8.58
N GLU A 41 9.36 2.32 9.86
CA GLU A 41 10.38 1.58 10.62
C GLU A 41 10.08 0.07 10.72
N ARG A 42 8.81 -0.30 10.52
CA ARG A 42 8.35 -1.69 10.52
C ARG A 42 8.54 -2.36 9.18
N ILE A 43 8.74 -1.62 8.09
CA ILE A 43 8.96 -2.20 6.76
C ILE A 43 10.37 -2.78 6.70
N MET A 44 10.46 -4.03 6.25
CA MET A 44 11.71 -4.76 6.10
C MET A 44 12.17 -4.66 4.65
N GLY A 45 13.20 -3.84 4.43
CA GLY A 45 13.76 -3.65 3.10
C GLY A 45 12.85 -2.88 2.15
N ILE A 46 13.19 -2.92 0.86
CA ILE A 46 12.39 -2.33 -0.20
C ILE A 46 11.28 -3.33 -0.58
N PRO A 47 10.00 -2.91 -0.65
CA PRO A 47 8.92 -3.79 -1.06
C PRO A 47 9.16 -4.40 -2.44
N GLU A 48 8.76 -5.66 -2.62
CA GLU A 48 9.00 -6.40 -3.87
C GLU A 48 7.83 -6.20 -4.85
N VAL A 49 8.14 -5.95 -6.12
CA VAL A 49 7.13 -5.91 -7.19
C VAL A 49 7.06 -7.30 -7.83
N THR A 50 5.89 -7.92 -7.80
CA THR A 50 5.59 -9.22 -8.42
C THR A 50 4.39 -9.07 -9.35
N ASP A 51 4.61 -9.11 -10.66
CA ASP A 51 3.60 -8.96 -11.73
C ASP A 51 2.61 -7.80 -11.52
N THR A 52 1.53 -8.05 -10.78
CA THR A 52 0.43 -7.12 -10.50
C THR A 52 0.36 -6.71 -9.03
N LYS A 53 1.41 -6.98 -8.24
CA LYS A 53 1.45 -6.74 -6.81
C LYS A 53 2.72 -6.04 -6.35
N LEU A 54 2.57 -5.21 -5.32
CA LEU A 54 3.66 -4.67 -4.50
C LEU A 54 3.52 -5.27 -3.10
N VAL A 55 4.56 -5.96 -2.65
CA VAL A 55 4.55 -6.79 -1.44
C VAL A 55 5.46 -6.16 -0.39
N PHE A 56 4.85 -5.79 0.74
CA PHE A 56 5.53 -5.25 1.91
C PHE A 56 5.76 -6.38 2.91
N THR A 57 7.01 -6.60 3.30
CA THR A 57 7.36 -7.45 4.44
C THR A 57 7.53 -6.58 5.68
N LEU A 58 6.83 -6.92 6.77
CA LEU A 58 6.83 -6.10 7.98
C LEU A 58 7.38 -6.87 9.18
N LYS A 59 8.12 -6.17 10.05
CA LYS A 59 8.48 -6.64 11.40
C LYS A 59 7.23 -6.87 12.22
N ASP A 60 7.21 -7.96 12.98
CA ASP A 60 6.16 -8.23 13.94
C ASP A 60 6.09 -7.09 14.99
N LYS A 61 4.90 -6.74 15.46
CA LYS A 61 4.70 -5.72 16.50
C LYS A 61 5.46 -6.06 17.80
N LYS A 62 5.81 -7.34 18.00
CA LYS A 62 6.61 -7.83 19.14
C LYS A 62 8.12 -7.84 18.89
N GLY A 63 8.60 -7.33 17.75
CA GLY A 63 10.03 -7.26 17.44
C GLY A 63 10.66 -8.56 16.93
N SER A 64 9.88 -9.63 16.72
CA SER A 64 10.36 -10.86 16.08
C SER A 64 10.52 -10.64 14.58
N MET A 65 11.73 -10.89 14.04
CA MET A 65 12.01 -10.83 12.60
C MET A 65 11.47 -12.04 11.82
N PHE A 66 11.09 -13.12 12.51
CA PHE A 66 10.81 -14.41 11.88
C PHE A 66 9.32 -14.67 11.59
N SER A 67 8.43 -13.77 12.02
CA SER A 67 6.99 -13.77 11.72
C SER A 67 6.62 -12.52 10.92
N GLY A 68 7.15 -12.42 9.71
CA GLY A 68 6.89 -11.27 8.84
C GLY A 68 5.42 -11.16 8.50
N ASN A 69 4.75 -10.08 8.89
CA ASN A 69 3.42 -9.79 8.38
C ASN A 69 3.57 -9.28 6.95
N ILE A 70 2.80 -9.83 6.02
CA ILE A 70 2.83 -9.42 4.62
C ILE A 70 1.61 -8.55 4.34
N ILE A 71 1.84 -7.41 3.68
CA ILE A 71 0.79 -6.57 3.13
C ILE A 71 1.01 -6.42 1.63
N GLU A 72 -0.07 -6.49 0.87
CA GLU A 72 -0.03 -6.45 -0.58
C GLU A 72 -0.87 -5.29 -1.12
N ILE A 73 -0.35 -4.59 -2.13
CA ILE A 73 -1.10 -3.68 -2.98
C ILE A 73 -1.20 -4.33 -4.34
N SER A 74 -2.39 -4.40 -4.92
CA SER A 74 -2.59 -4.91 -6.28
C SER A 74 -2.92 -3.78 -7.24
N SER A 75 -2.38 -3.84 -8.44
CA SER A 75 -2.69 -2.92 -9.54
C SER A 75 -2.59 -3.66 -10.86
N SER A 76 -3.50 -3.34 -11.79
CA SER A 76 -3.43 -3.80 -13.17
C SER A 76 -2.35 -3.09 -14.00
N SER A 77 -1.77 -2.00 -13.49
CA SER A 77 -0.64 -1.31 -14.09
C SER A 77 0.64 -1.61 -13.30
N PRO A 78 1.55 -2.46 -13.82
CA PRO A 78 2.84 -2.73 -13.19
C PRO A 78 3.73 -1.49 -13.05
N GLU A 79 3.57 -0.52 -13.95
CA GLU A 79 4.33 0.72 -13.97
C GLU A 79 4.08 1.55 -12.71
N ILE A 80 2.84 1.59 -12.21
CA ILE A 80 2.53 2.32 -10.98
C ILE A 80 3.16 1.65 -9.76
N LEU A 81 3.21 0.31 -9.73
CA LEU A 81 3.80 -0.45 -8.63
C LEU A 81 5.31 -0.21 -8.57
N LYS A 82 5.97 -0.21 -9.74
CA LYS A 82 7.38 0.13 -9.85
C LYS A 82 7.66 1.59 -9.48
N TRP A 83 6.81 2.52 -9.92
CA TRP A 83 6.95 3.93 -9.53
C TRP A 83 6.82 4.11 -8.02
N VAL A 84 5.88 3.41 -7.36
CA VAL A 84 5.74 3.43 -5.89
C VAL A 84 7.00 2.88 -5.22
N GLN A 85 7.53 1.74 -5.68
CA GLN A 85 8.75 1.14 -5.17
C GLN A 85 9.94 2.13 -5.22
N GLU A 86 10.14 2.79 -6.37
CA GLU A 86 11.20 3.79 -6.56
C GLU A 86 11.05 5.01 -5.64
N ARG A 87 9.81 5.38 -5.27
CA ARG A 87 9.58 6.46 -4.29
C ARG A 87 9.93 6.02 -2.88
N LEU A 88 9.63 4.77 -2.52
CA LEU A 88 9.94 4.23 -1.19
C LEU A 88 11.44 4.05 -0.95
N GLU A 89 12.21 3.81 -2.00
CA GLU A 89 13.68 3.75 -1.95
C GLU A 89 14.34 5.13 -1.72
N ARG A 90 13.67 6.22 -2.14
CA ARG A 90 14.24 7.58 -2.12
C ARG A 90 13.81 8.44 -0.93
N VAL A 91 12.64 8.19 -0.36
CA VAL A 91 12.20 8.78 0.91
C VAL A 91 12.94 8.08 2.03
#